data_AF-A0A7W8JSF8-F1
#
_entry.id   AF-A0A7W8JSF8-F1
#
_cell.length_a   1.000
_cell.length_b   1.000
_cell.length_c   1.000
_cell.angle_alpha   90.00
_cell.angle_beta   90.00
_cell.angle_gamma   90.00
#
_symmetry.space_group_name_H-M   'P 1'
#
loop_
_entity.id
_entity.type
_entity.pdbx_description
1 polymer ?
#
loop_
_entity_poly.entity_id
_entity_poly.type
_entity_poly.pdbx_seq_one_letter_code
_entity_poly.pdbx_strand_id
1 'polypeptide(L)'
;MVRGDLAVFPFLSVMQMLLTSGREGLLSVDHVRGGQLWLERGEIIHARCGELTGDAALQLLASLGSGTFVFEPGISAPERTLHLHRDSALRRLFEESNAWEPLLRAFPDWQRRLRFTPRWTEAQPVTHPQFRALKLVSQELDIRTLLERSGEPPRTVLETLRPFMMAGLIEEC
;
A
#
# COMPACT_ATOMS: atom_id res chain seq x y z
N MET A 1 3.46 -25.33 -1.76
CA MET A 1 3.68 -24.00 -2.38
C MET A 1 2.50 -23.68 -3.27
N VAL A 2 1.90 -22.50 -3.14
CA VAL A 2 0.82 -22.00 -4.01
C VAL A 2 1.35 -20.76 -4.73
N ARG A 3 1.02 -20.57 -6.01
CA ARG A 3 1.45 -19.40 -6.79
C ARG A 3 0.37 -19.00 -7.78
N GLY A 4 0.31 -17.73 -8.13
CA GLY A 4 -0.67 -17.21 -9.08
C GLY A 4 -0.49 -15.73 -9.37
N ASP A 5 -1.49 -15.17 -10.05
CA ASP A 5 -1.55 -13.76 -10.41
C ASP A 5 -2.76 -13.11 -9.74
N LEU A 6 -2.57 -11.95 -9.13
CA LEU A 6 -3.61 -11.20 -8.43
C LEU A 6 -4.67 -10.58 -9.36
N ALA A 7 -4.36 -10.42 -10.65
CA ALA A 7 -5.36 -10.03 -11.66
C ALA A 7 -6.36 -11.16 -11.95
N VAL A 8 -5.99 -12.42 -11.68
CA VAL A 8 -6.86 -13.59 -11.85
C VAL A 8 -7.49 -13.99 -10.51
N PHE A 9 -6.70 -13.94 -9.43
CA PHE A 9 -7.13 -14.28 -8.07
C PHE A 9 -6.96 -13.06 -7.16
N PRO A 10 -8.03 -12.25 -6.96
CA PRO A 10 -7.95 -11.01 -6.19
C PRO A 10 -7.33 -11.22 -4.80
N PHE A 11 -6.54 -10.24 -4.35
CA PHE A 11 -5.80 -10.33 -3.08
C PHE A 11 -6.70 -10.74 -1.90
N LEU A 12 -7.88 -10.13 -1.78
CA LEU A 12 -8.83 -10.46 -0.70
C LEU A 12 -9.30 -11.93 -0.76
N SER A 13 -9.50 -12.49 -1.95
CA SER A 13 -9.87 -13.90 -2.15
C SER A 13 -8.73 -14.85 -1.76
N VAL A 14 -7.49 -14.52 -2.13
CA VAL A 14 -6.29 -15.27 -1.71
C VAL A 14 -6.17 -15.25 -0.18
N MET A 15 -6.33 -14.09 0.44
CA MET A 15 -6.29 -13.94 1.90
C MET A 15 -7.39 -14.72 2.60
N GLN A 16 -8.63 -14.68 2.09
CA GLN A 16 -9.74 -15.48 2.62
C GLN A 16 -9.45 -16.98 2.59
N MET A 17 -8.93 -17.48 1.47
CA MET A 17 -8.53 -18.88 1.32
C MET A 17 -7.45 -19.25 2.34
N LEU A 18 -6.37 -18.47 2.43
CA LEU A 18 -5.25 -18.76 3.34
C LEU A 18 -5.68 -18.73 4.80
N LEU A 19 -6.39 -17.70 5.24
CA LEU A 19 -6.88 -17.57 6.62
C LEU A 19 -7.87 -18.69 6.98
N THR A 20 -8.76 -19.08 6.05
CA THR A 20 -9.72 -20.17 6.29
C THR A 20 -9.02 -21.53 6.37
N SER A 21 -7.96 -21.73 5.58
CA SER A 21 -7.19 -22.97 5.61
C SER A 21 -6.37 -23.17 6.88
N GLY A 22 -6.18 -22.12 7.69
CA GLY A 22 -5.36 -22.14 8.91
C GLY A 22 -3.87 -22.36 8.65
N ARG A 23 -3.43 -22.32 7.38
CA ARG A 23 -2.05 -22.61 6.99
C ARG A 23 -1.10 -21.55 7.52
N GLU A 24 0.02 -22.02 8.01
CA GLU A 24 1.14 -21.19 8.46
C GLU A 24 2.13 -21.00 7.31
N GLY A 25 2.65 -19.80 7.13
CA GLY A 25 3.64 -19.53 6.09
C GLY A 25 3.72 -18.08 5.65
N LEU A 26 4.54 -17.88 4.62
CA LEU A 26 4.82 -16.58 4.01
C LEU A 26 4.09 -16.44 2.69
N LEU A 27 3.28 -15.40 2.54
CA LEU A 27 2.79 -14.88 1.26
C LEU A 27 3.71 -13.75 0.80
N SER A 28 4.36 -13.92 -0.35
CA SER A 28 5.14 -12.87 -1.03
C SER A 28 4.38 -12.42 -2.27
N VAL A 29 4.30 -11.11 -2.50
CA VAL A 29 3.71 -10.50 -3.70
C VAL A 29 4.75 -9.64 -4.39
N ASP A 30 5.06 -9.98 -5.64
CA ASP A 30 5.90 -9.16 -6.51
C ASP A 30 5.04 -8.13 -7.26
N HIS A 31 5.17 -6.88 -6.83
CA HIS A 31 4.50 -5.70 -7.37
C HIS A 31 5.17 -4.44 -6.78
N VAL A 32 5.03 -3.28 -7.42
CA VAL A 32 5.61 -2.01 -6.91
C VAL A 32 5.05 -1.60 -5.53
N ARG A 33 3.80 -2.01 -5.25
CA ARG A 33 3.11 -1.89 -3.95
C ARG A 33 3.09 -3.21 -3.15
N GLY A 34 3.85 -4.19 -3.60
CA GLY A 34 3.90 -5.54 -3.06
C GLY A 34 4.75 -5.64 -1.80
N GLY A 35 4.94 -6.88 -1.34
CA GLY A 35 5.64 -7.16 -0.09
C GLY A 35 5.34 -8.55 0.42
N GLN A 36 5.51 -8.72 1.72
CA GLN A 36 5.46 -9.99 2.41
C GLN A 36 4.43 -9.95 3.55
N LEU A 37 3.74 -11.06 3.75
CA LEU A 37 2.74 -11.23 4.80
C LEU A 37 2.85 -12.63 5.38
N TRP A 38 2.91 -12.73 6.70
CA TRP A 38 3.02 -14.00 7.41
C TRP A 38 1.71 -14.34 8.09
N LEU A 39 1.35 -15.61 7.95
CA LEU A 39 0.15 -16.19 8.55
C LEU A 39 0.53 -17.28 9.52
N GLU A 40 -0.21 -17.37 10.61
CA GLU A 40 -0.10 -18.44 11.61
C GLU A 40 -1.50 -18.76 12.16
N ARG A 41 -1.92 -20.02 12.16
CA ARG A 41 -3.20 -20.50 12.72
C ARG A 41 -4.44 -19.69 12.30
N GLY A 42 -4.49 -19.25 11.05
CA GLY A 42 -5.61 -18.48 10.52
C GLY A 42 -5.62 -17.00 10.95
N GLU A 43 -4.46 -16.49 11.38
CA GLU A 43 -4.23 -15.09 11.74
C GLU A 43 -3.17 -14.46 10.85
N ILE A 44 -3.24 -13.15 10.68
CA ILE A 44 -2.13 -12.36 10.13
C ILE A 44 -1.26 -11.91 11.30
N ILE A 45 0.00 -12.34 11.32
CA ILE A 45 0.91 -12.08 12.45
C ILE A 45 1.97 -11.04 12.13
N HIS A 46 2.30 -10.85 10.85
CA HIS A 46 3.28 -9.88 10.40
C HIS A 46 3.05 -9.50 8.94
N ALA A 47 3.43 -8.28 8.58
CA ALA A 47 3.43 -7.79 7.21
C ALA A 47 4.61 -6.84 7.03
N ARG A 48 5.20 -6.84 5.83
CA ARG A 48 6.34 -5.99 5.46
C ARG A 48 6.28 -5.57 3.99
N CYS A 49 6.50 -4.28 3.73
CA CYS A 49 6.66 -3.72 2.38
C CYS A 49 7.85 -2.75 2.39
N GLY A 50 9.02 -3.18 1.89
CA GLY A 50 10.26 -2.41 2.05
C GLY A 50 10.57 -2.20 3.54
N GLU A 51 10.60 -0.93 3.96
CA GLU A 51 10.81 -0.52 5.36
C GLU A 51 9.52 -0.44 6.18
N LEU A 52 8.34 -0.54 5.55
CA LEU A 52 7.07 -0.57 6.26
C LEU A 52 6.88 -1.93 6.92
N THR A 53 6.41 -1.94 8.17
CA THR A 53 6.01 -3.16 8.88
C THR A 53 4.63 -2.99 9.52
N GLY A 54 4.03 -4.11 9.93
CA GLY A 54 2.77 -4.13 10.67
C GLY A 54 1.61 -3.49 9.91
N ASP A 55 0.88 -2.60 10.59
CA ASP A 55 -0.33 -1.97 10.08
C ASP A 55 -0.11 -1.19 8.77
N ALA A 56 1.00 -0.46 8.66
CA ALA A 56 1.30 0.33 7.46
C ALA A 56 1.58 -0.54 6.24
N ALA A 57 2.31 -1.65 6.43
CA ALA A 57 2.54 -2.64 5.37
C ALA A 57 1.25 -3.36 4.96
N LEU A 58 0.45 -3.78 5.95
CA LEU A 58 -0.85 -4.43 5.69
C LEU A 58 -1.79 -3.52 4.90
N GLN A 59 -1.85 -2.24 5.28
CA GLN A 59 -2.62 -1.23 4.56
C GLN A 59 -2.15 -1.08 3.11
N LEU A 60 -0.84 -1.06 2.84
CA LEU A 60 -0.33 -0.98 1.48
C LEU A 60 -0.67 -2.24 0.67
N LEU A 61 -0.50 -3.43 1.25
CA LEU A 61 -0.85 -4.70 0.60
C LEU A 61 -2.34 -4.80 0.25
N ALA A 62 -3.23 -4.22 1.07
CA ALA A 62 -4.66 -4.17 0.78
C ALA A 62 -5.01 -3.37 -0.49
N SER A 63 -4.08 -2.55 -1.00
CA SER A 63 -4.25 -1.80 -2.26
C SER A 63 -4.00 -2.64 -3.52
N LEU A 64 -3.46 -3.85 -3.39
CA LEU A 64 -3.01 -4.67 -4.52
C LEU A 64 -4.19 -5.12 -5.40
N GLY A 65 -4.13 -4.76 -6.68
CA GLY A 65 -5.06 -5.23 -7.72
C GLY A 65 -4.42 -6.10 -8.80
N SER A 66 -3.10 -6.27 -8.76
CA SER A 66 -2.29 -7.03 -9.73
C SER A 66 -0.95 -7.43 -9.11
N GLY A 67 -0.18 -8.26 -9.83
CA GLY A 67 1.12 -8.76 -9.41
C GLY A 67 1.11 -10.27 -9.20
N THR A 68 2.29 -10.88 -9.20
CA THR A 68 2.42 -12.33 -8.97
C THR A 68 2.63 -12.62 -7.50
N PHE A 69 1.95 -13.63 -6.97
CA PHE A 69 2.10 -14.04 -5.58
C PHE A 69 2.60 -15.47 -5.45
N VAL A 70 3.31 -15.72 -4.36
CA VAL A 70 3.77 -17.06 -3.94
C VAL A 70 3.51 -17.23 -2.45
N PHE A 71 2.87 -18.33 -2.07
CA PHE A 71 2.72 -18.76 -0.69
C PHE A 71 3.59 -19.99 -0.39
N GLU A 72 4.49 -19.81 0.58
CA GLU A 72 5.45 -20.80 1.06
C GLU A 72 5.03 -21.26 2.47
N PRO A 73 4.53 -22.51 2.62
CA PRO A 73 4.09 -23.01 3.91
C PRO A 73 5.27 -23.26 4.85
N GLY A 74 5.05 -23.11 6.15
CA GLY A 74 6.03 -23.42 7.20
C GLY A 74 7.13 -22.38 7.40
N ILE A 75 7.06 -21.23 6.72
CA ILE A 75 7.96 -20.11 6.97
C ILE A 75 7.44 -19.28 8.15
N SER A 76 8.17 -19.29 9.26
CA SER A 76 7.86 -18.49 10.45
C SER A 76 8.11 -16.99 10.21
N ALA A 77 7.34 -16.15 10.88
CA ALA A 77 7.57 -14.70 10.85
C ALA A 77 8.86 -14.34 11.61
N PRO A 78 9.62 -13.33 11.12
CA PRO A 78 10.80 -12.83 11.83
C PRO A 78 10.44 -12.13 13.15
N GLU A 79 9.24 -11.57 13.22
CA GLU A 79 8.67 -10.90 14.39
C GLU A 79 7.14 -10.96 14.33
N ARG A 80 6.46 -10.59 15.42
CA ARG A 80 5.00 -10.48 15.47
C ARG A 80 4.61 -9.03 15.66
N THR A 81 4.10 -8.41 14.60
CA THR A 81 3.68 -7.00 14.60
C THR A 81 2.17 -6.85 14.52
N LEU A 82 1.43 -7.94 14.28
CA LEU A 82 -0.01 -7.93 14.08
C LEU A 82 -0.69 -9.02 14.93
N HIS A 83 -1.93 -8.75 15.33
CA HIS A 83 -2.80 -9.66 16.05
C HIS A 83 -4.18 -9.65 15.41
N LEU A 84 -4.26 -10.10 14.16
CA LEU A 84 -5.49 -10.06 13.37
C LEU A 84 -6.00 -11.46 13.09
N HIS A 85 -7.02 -11.87 13.85
CA HIS A 85 -7.78 -13.08 13.57
C HIS A 85 -8.55 -12.96 12.25
N ARG A 86 -8.88 -14.11 11.64
CA ARG A 86 -9.53 -14.18 10.33
C ARG A 86 -10.60 -13.12 10.07
N ASP A 87 -11.62 -13.02 10.92
CA ASP A 87 -12.78 -12.18 10.63
C ASP A 87 -12.45 -10.68 10.72
N SER A 88 -11.59 -10.28 11.67
CA SER A 88 -11.10 -8.89 11.77
C SER A 88 -10.10 -8.56 10.67
N ALA A 89 -9.24 -9.51 10.28
CA ALA A 89 -8.33 -9.39 9.16
C ALA A 89 -9.07 -9.15 7.84
N LEU A 90 -10.07 -9.98 7.50
CA LEU A 90 -10.82 -9.84 6.26
C LEU A 90 -11.63 -8.55 6.20
N ARG A 91 -12.28 -8.18 7.30
CA ARG A 91 -13.00 -6.90 7.39
C ARG A 91 -12.06 -5.73 7.15
N ARG A 92 -10.91 -5.72 7.84
CA ARG A 92 -9.92 -4.66 7.71
C ARG A 92 -9.34 -4.56 6.29
N LEU A 93 -8.99 -5.70 5.69
CA LEU A 93 -8.48 -5.73 4.31
C LEU A 93 -9.51 -5.18 3.32
N PHE A 94 -10.80 -5.49 3.52
CA PHE A 94 -11.87 -4.95 2.70
C PHE A 94 -12.04 -3.42 2.88
N GLU A 95 -12.04 -2.94 4.13
CA GLU A 95 -12.12 -1.51 4.43
C GLU A 95 -10.95 -0.72 3.81
N GLU A 96 -9.72 -1.23 3.97
CA GLU A 96 -8.52 -0.60 3.38
C GLU A 96 -8.56 -0.65 1.85
N SER A 97 -8.97 -1.76 1.24
CA SER A 97 -9.14 -1.85 -0.21
C SER A 97 -10.06 -0.76 -0.77
N ASN A 98 -11.18 -0.50 -0.08
CA ASN A 98 -12.12 0.56 -0.49
C ASN A 98 -11.54 1.97 -0.29
N ALA A 99 -10.79 2.18 0.80
CA ALA A 99 -10.12 3.46 1.06
C ALA A 99 -9.06 3.79 0.01
N TRP A 100 -8.42 2.76 -0.58
CA TRP A 100 -7.42 2.92 -1.63
C TRP A 100 -8.00 3.25 -3.02
N GLU A 101 -9.24 2.84 -3.32
CA GLU A 101 -9.85 3.04 -4.65
C GLU A 101 -9.78 4.50 -5.18
N PRO A 102 -10.16 5.55 -4.42
CA PRO A 102 -10.02 6.92 -4.90
C PRO A 102 -8.56 7.37 -5.08
N LEU A 103 -7.62 6.82 -4.32
CA LEU A 103 -6.20 7.17 -4.42
C LEU A 103 -5.57 6.54 -5.65
N LEU A 104 -5.86 5.27 -5.94
CA LEU A 104 -5.34 4.60 -7.13
C LEU A 104 -5.87 5.18 -8.43
N ARG A 105 -7.08 5.78 -8.40
CA ARG A 105 -7.59 6.56 -9.53
C ARG A 105 -6.86 7.90 -9.71
N ALA A 106 -6.44 8.52 -8.62
CA ALA A 106 -5.73 9.80 -8.65
C ALA A 106 -4.22 9.64 -8.92
N PHE A 107 -3.65 8.48 -8.58
CA PHE A 107 -2.22 8.15 -8.69
C PHE A 107 -2.05 6.73 -9.27
N PRO A 108 -2.43 6.51 -10.55
CA PRO A 108 -2.42 5.19 -11.17
C PRO A 108 -1.02 4.59 -11.36
N ASP A 109 0.02 5.40 -11.60
CA ASP A 109 1.36 4.88 -11.93
C ASP A 109 2.43 5.40 -10.98
N TRP A 110 2.86 4.53 -10.07
CA TRP A 110 3.81 4.88 -9.04
C TRP A 110 5.26 5.00 -9.54
N GLN A 111 5.51 4.67 -10.81
CA GLN A 111 6.80 4.85 -11.46
C GLN A 111 6.93 6.23 -12.13
N ARG A 112 5.82 6.96 -12.28
CA ARG A 112 5.82 8.32 -12.83
C ARG A 112 6.24 9.34 -11.79
N ARG A 113 6.81 10.43 -12.28
CA ARG A 113 7.26 11.53 -11.44
C ARG A 113 6.11 12.44 -11.10
N LEU A 114 6.12 12.97 -9.89
CA LEU A 114 5.14 13.94 -9.45
C LEU A 114 5.78 15.33 -9.49
N ARG A 115 5.16 16.28 -10.20
CA ARG A 115 5.64 17.67 -10.30
C ARG A 115 4.52 18.69 -10.15
N PHE A 116 4.89 19.94 -9.93
CA PHE A 116 3.96 21.07 -9.99
C PHE A 116 3.60 21.42 -11.42
N THR A 117 2.34 21.78 -11.65
CA THR A 117 1.90 22.34 -12.92
C THR A 117 2.11 23.86 -12.94
N PRO A 118 2.02 24.52 -14.12
CA PRO A 118 2.04 25.98 -14.21
C PRO A 118 0.91 26.68 -13.44
N ARG A 119 -0.12 25.95 -12.98
CA ARG A 119 -1.22 26.49 -12.18
C ARG A 119 -0.87 26.65 -10.70
N TRP A 120 0.22 26.03 -10.24
CA TRP A 120 0.69 26.15 -8.86
C TRP A 120 1.08 27.60 -8.56
N THR A 121 0.66 28.10 -7.39
CA THR A 121 1.10 29.40 -6.87
C THR A 121 1.55 29.24 -5.41
N GLU A 122 2.60 29.97 -5.02
CA GLU A 122 3.13 29.93 -3.65
C GLU A 122 2.23 30.64 -2.62
N ALA A 123 1.21 31.37 -3.09
CA ALA A 123 0.30 32.15 -2.25
C ALA A 123 -0.84 31.32 -1.62
N GLN A 124 -1.01 30.05 -2.00
CA GLN A 124 -2.11 29.24 -1.49
C GLN A 124 -1.83 28.75 -0.05
N PRO A 125 -2.80 28.85 0.87
CA PRO A 125 -2.62 28.35 2.23
C PRO A 125 -2.55 26.82 2.21
N VAL A 126 -1.50 26.28 2.84
CA VAL A 126 -1.32 24.82 3.02
C VAL A 126 -1.11 24.50 4.50
N THR A 127 -1.62 23.35 4.93
CA THR A 127 -1.35 22.85 6.28
C THR A 127 0.09 22.35 6.42
N HIS A 128 0.57 22.16 7.65
CA HIS A 128 1.93 21.64 7.87
C HIS A 128 2.17 20.27 7.20
N PRO A 129 1.28 19.26 7.31
CA PRO A 129 1.43 18.00 6.57
C PRO A 129 1.48 18.19 5.06
N GLN A 130 0.61 19.05 4.51
CA GLN A 130 0.60 19.36 3.08
C GLN A 130 1.93 19.98 2.63
N PHE A 131 2.44 20.98 3.37
CA PHE A 131 3.73 21.59 3.07
C PHE A 131 4.87 20.57 3.03
N ARG A 132 4.92 19.63 3.99
CA ARG A 132 5.94 18.57 4.01
C ARG A 132 5.86 17.69 2.77
N ALA A 133 4.65 17.23 2.41
CA ALA A 133 4.45 16.39 1.24
C ALA A 133 4.78 17.14 -0.07
N LEU A 134 4.33 18.38 -0.21
CA LEU A 134 4.56 19.23 -1.38
C LEU A 134 6.04 19.60 -1.57
N LYS A 135 6.81 19.72 -0.48
CA LYS A 135 8.27 19.90 -0.55
C LYS A 135 8.99 18.68 -1.15
N LEU A 136 8.40 17.49 -1.11
CA LEU A 136 8.94 16.33 -1.83
C LEU A 136 8.58 16.36 -3.31
N VAL A 137 7.40 16.91 -3.66
CA VAL A 137 6.98 17.10 -5.06
C VAL A 137 7.92 18.04 -5.81
N SER A 138 8.48 19.07 -5.15
CA SER A 138 9.48 19.96 -5.79
C SER A 138 10.79 19.26 -6.16
N GLN A 139 11.02 18.04 -5.70
CA GLN A 139 12.19 17.23 -6.05
C GLN A 139 11.95 16.35 -7.29
N GLU A 140 10.75 16.38 -7.88
CA GLU A 140 10.37 15.62 -9.08
C GLU A 140 10.71 14.12 -9.00
N LEU A 141 10.51 13.53 -7.82
CA LEU A 141 10.73 12.11 -7.58
C LEU A 141 9.59 11.30 -8.20
N ASP A 142 9.86 10.04 -8.53
CA ASP A 142 8.79 9.07 -8.77
C ASP A 142 7.95 8.89 -7.50
N ILE A 143 6.65 8.61 -7.66
CA ILE A 143 5.71 8.53 -6.53
C ILE A 143 6.19 7.52 -5.50
N ARG A 144 6.72 6.36 -5.91
CA ARG A 144 7.24 5.36 -4.98
C ARG A 144 8.36 5.94 -4.12
N THR A 145 9.38 6.53 -4.72
CA THR A 145 10.50 7.16 -3.99
C THR A 145 10.04 8.31 -3.11
N LEU A 146 9.06 9.10 -3.55
CA LEU A 146 8.45 10.16 -2.73
C LEU A 146 7.82 9.60 -1.46
N LEU A 147 7.04 8.52 -1.58
CA LEU A 147 6.36 7.89 -0.45
C LEU A 147 7.37 7.28 0.52
N GLU A 148 8.40 6.60 0.01
CA GLU A 148 9.50 6.06 0.84
C GLU A 148 10.24 7.18 1.60
N ARG A 149 10.49 8.34 0.98
CA ARG A 149 11.17 9.48 1.62
C ARG A 149 10.29 10.28 2.57
N SER A 150 8.98 10.13 2.50
CA SER A 150 8.06 10.90 3.34
C SER A 150 8.17 10.56 4.82
N GLY A 151 8.58 9.33 5.15
CA GLY A 151 8.58 8.81 6.52
C GLY A 151 7.18 8.61 7.10
N GLU A 152 6.12 8.77 6.31
CA GLU A 152 4.71 8.57 6.70
C GLU A 152 4.10 7.39 5.93
N PRO A 153 3.02 6.77 6.44
CA PRO A 153 2.32 5.73 5.70
C PRO A 153 1.86 6.21 4.31
N PRO A 154 2.06 5.42 3.24
CA PRO A 154 1.75 5.84 1.88
C PRO A 154 0.34 6.39 1.68
N ARG A 155 -0.67 5.80 2.33
CA ARG A 155 -2.06 6.24 2.23
C ARG A 155 -2.22 7.69 2.70
N THR A 156 -1.65 8.01 3.86
CA THR A 156 -1.72 9.34 4.48
C THR A 156 -1.10 10.42 3.59
N VAL A 157 0.04 10.12 2.97
CA VAL A 157 0.73 11.05 2.06
C VAL A 157 -0.11 11.29 0.80
N LEU A 158 -0.63 10.23 0.19
CA LEU A 158 -1.45 10.36 -1.01
C LEU A 158 -2.79 11.05 -0.72
N GLU A 159 -3.42 10.80 0.43
CA GLU A 159 -4.60 11.55 0.87
C GLU A 159 -4.31 13.04 1.03
N THR A 160 -3.12 13.37 1.56
CA THR A 160 -2.65 14.75 1.71
C THR A 160 -2.43 15.43 0.36
N LEU A 161 -1.91 14.71 -0.64
CA LEU A 161 -1.61 15.23 -1.98
C LEU A 161 -2.82 15.22 -2.92
N ARG A 162 -3.81 14.35 -2.69
CA ARG A 162 -4.96 14.13 -3.58
C ARG A 162 -5.72 15.41 -3.94
N PRO A 163 -6.02 16.36 -3.03
CA PRO A 163 -6.70 17.60 -3.39
C PRO A 163 -5.95 18.42 -4.44
N PHE A 164 -4.61 18.44 -4.38
CA PHE A 164 -3.77 19.17 -5.34
C PHE A 164 -3.73 18.46 -6.70
N MET A 165 -3.71 17.12 -6.70
CA MET A 165 -3.80 16.32 -7.92
C MET A 165 -5.14 16.54 -8.63
N MET A 166 -6.24 16.48 -7.88
CA MET A 166 -7.59 16.72 -8.41
C MET A 166 -7.80 18.15 -8.91
N ALA A 167 -7.13 19.14 -8.29
CA ALA A 167 -7.17 20.53 -8.74
C ALA A 167 -6.27 20.81 -9.96
N GLY A 168 -5.46 19.83 -10.40
CA GLY A 168 -4.48 19.98 -11.46
C GLY A 168 -3.33 20.92 -11.10
N LEU A 169 -3.01 21.02 -9.80
CA LEU A 169 -1.90 21.80 -9.27
C LEU A 169 -0.59 20.99 -9.23
N ILE A 170 -0.72 19.67 -9.18
CA ILE A 170 0.35 18.70 -9.40
C ILE A 170 -0.10 17.69 -10.47
N GLU A 171 0.85 17.04 -11.14
CA GLU A 171 0.58 16.04 -12.18
C GLU A 171 1.64 14.94 -12.24
N GLU A 172 1.26 13.77 -12.77
CA GLU A 172 2.18 12.68 -13.14
C GLU A 172 2.82 12.96 -14.51
N CYS A 173 4.15 13.00 -14.57
CA CYS A 173 4.93 13.19 -15.81
C CYS A 173 5.80 11.99 -16.18
#